data_AF-A0A8T3QIT0-F1
#
_entry.id   AF-A0A8T3QIT0-F1
#
_cell.length_a   1.000
_cell.length_b   1.000
_cell.length_c   1.000
_cell.angle_alpha   90.00
_cell.angle_beta   90.00
_cell.angle_gamma   90.00
#
_symmetry.space_group_name_H-M   'P 1'
#
loop_
_entity.id
_entity.type
_entity.pdbx_description
1 polymer ?
#
loop_
_entity_poly.entity_id
_entity_poly.type
_entity_poly.pdbx_seq_one_letter_code
_entity_poly.pdbx_strand_id
1 'polypeptide(L)'
;MASNRRQSPIGATVSLEQLDLDPAGVLALLRAREPVAWVPVLDGWLVTRRDLCIEVMRDAGRFTVDDPRFSTAQVIGPSMLSLDGDEHRRHRDPFAAALRSSEVRQRFAGQVEAIARGLVDELAPAGRAEIRRDLAGPLAVRVVAAALDLLEVEPGAVLGWYDEIVAAVDRVSTGGEIGPSG
;
A
#
# COMPACT_ATOMS: atom_id res chain seq x y z
N MET A 1 -39.24 10.50 -32.39
CA MET A 1 -38.46 9.41 -31.76
C MET A 1 -37.07 9.93 -31.45
N ALA A 2 -36.86 10.51 -30.26
CA ALA A 2 -35.54 10.97 -29.82
C ALA A 2 -34.76 9.77 -29.29
N SER A 3 -33.63 9.46 -29.93
CA SER A 3 -32.71 8.40 -29.54
C SER A 3 -32.13 8.71 -28.15
N ASN A 4 -32.61 7.99 -27.13
CA ASN A 4 -32.09 8.06 -25.77
C ASN A 4 -30.75 7.31 -25.72
N ARG A 5 -29.65 7.98 -26.10
CA ARG A 5 -28.30 7.46 -25.84
C ARG A 5 -28.11 7.43 -24.32
N ARG A 6 -28.30 6.27 -23.72
CA ARG A 6 -27.87 6.02 -22.34
C ARG A 6 -26.38 6.36 -22.29
N GLN A 7 -26.00 7.43 -21.61
CA GLN A 7 -24.59 7.75 -21.40
C GLN A 7 -23.96 6.54 -20.71
N SER A 8 -22.82 6.08 -21.22
CA SER A 8 -22.07 4.99 -20.59
C SER A 8 -21.70 5.39 -19.16
N PRO A 9 -21.73 4.46 -18.19
CA PRO A 9 -21.22 4.72 -16.84
C PRO A 9 -19.78 5.26 -16.91
N ILE A 10 -19.45 6.21 -16.04
CA ILE A 10 -18.12 6.84 -15.98
C ILE A 10 -17.06 5.77 -15.74
N GLY A 11 -17.32 4.81 -14.84
CA GLY A 11 -16.38 3.71 -14.56
C GLY A 11 -15.99 2.90 -15.79
N ALA A 12 -16.93 2.69 -16.71
CA ALA A 12 -16.69 1.96 -17.96
C ALA A 12 -15.78 2.71 -18.96
N THR A 13 -15.53 4.00 -18.72
CA THR A 13 -14.70 4.86 -19.58
C THR A 13 -13.30 5.14 -19.01
N VAL A 14 -13.04 4.73 -17.77
CA VAL A 14 -11.73 4.90 -17.12
C VAL A 14 -10.68 4.04 -17.80
N SER A 15 -9.51 4.62 -18.09
CA SER A 15 -8.33 3.91 -18.60
C SER A 15 -7.21 3.82 -17.56
N LEU A 16 -6.27 2.87 -17.75
CA LEU A 16 -5.05 2.77 -16.93
C LEU A 16 -4.21 4.04 -17.04
N GLU A 17 -4.03 4.59 -18.25
CA GLU A 17 -3.29 5.84 -18.47
C GLU A 17 -3.84 7.01 -17.65
N GLN A 18 -5.17 7.13 -17.54
CA GLN A 18 -5.79 8.16 -16.71
C GLN A 18 -5.52 7.93 -15.22
N LEU A 19 -5.55 6.68 -14.77
CA LEU A 19 -5.24 6.31 -13.38
C LEU A 19 -3.76 6.52 -13.05
N ASP A 20 -2.86 6.38 -14.02
CA ASP A 20 -1.42 6.60 -13.84
C ASP A 20 -1.07 8.10 -13.81
N LEU A 21 -1.66 8.89 -14.70
CA LEU A 21 -1.34 10.31 -14.85
C LEU A 21 -2.10 11.22 -13.88
N ASP A 22 -3.37 10.94 -13.62
CA ASP A 22 -4.23 11.74 -12.73
C ASP A 22 -5.24 10.87 -11.94
N PRO A 23 -4.75 10.02 -11.00
CA PRO A 23 -5.62 9.20 -10.18
C PRO A 23 -6.57 10.06 -9.33
N ALA A 24 -6.10 11.22 -8.84
CA ALA A 24 -6.89 12.09 -7.98
C ALA A 24 -8.12 12.66 -8.70
N GLY A 25 -7.96 13.10 -9.95
CA GLY A 25 -9.04 13.59 -10.80
C GLY A 25 -10.07 12.50 -11.14
N VAL A 26 -9.61 11.32 -11.57
CA VAL A 26 -10.49 10.17 -11.83
C VAL A 26 -11.30 9.81 -10.59
N LEU A 27 -10.64 9.64 -9.44
CA LEU A 27 -11.30 9.28 -8.19
C LEU A 27 -12.26 10.38 -7.72
N ALA A 28 -11.96 11.66 -7.95
CA ALA A 28 -12.87 12.76 -7.62
C ALA A 28 -14.14 12.75 -8.47
N LEU A 29 -14.01 12.48 -9.77
CA LEU A 29 -15.13 12.36 -10.69
C LEU A 29 -16.06 11.20 -10.30
N LEU A 30 -15.48 10.02 -10.03
CA LEU A 30 -16.22 8.85 -9.55
C LEU A 30 -16.92 9.16 -8.22
N ARG A 31 -16.22 9.72 -7.23
CA ARG A 31 -16.83 10.10 -5.94
C ARG A 31 -18.08 10.96 -6.07
N ALA A 32 -18.05 11.92 -7.00
CA ALA A 32 -19.12 12.89 -7.16
C ALA A 32 -20.34 12.33 -7.91
N ARG A 33 -20.14 11.39 -8.84
CA ARG A 33 -21.18 11.00 -9.81
C ARG A 33 -21.50 9.52 -9.83
N GLU A 34 -20.53 8.67 -9.54
CA GLU A 34 -20.63 7.22 -9.59
C GLU A 34 -19.73 6.60 -8.50
N PRO A 35 -20.11 6.76 -7.21
CA PRO A 35 -19.22 6.44 -6.09
C PRO A 35 -18.95 4.94 -5.91
N VAL A 36 -19.72 4.10 -6.58
CA VAL A 36 -19.51 2.66 -6.76
C VAL A 36 -19.60 2.39 -8.25
N ALA A 37 -18.47 2.09 -8.88
CA ALA A 37 -18.37 1.99 -10.33
C ALA A 37 -17.64 0.71 -10.73
N TRP A 38 -18.18 -0.02 -11.71
CA TRP A 38 -17.44 -1.09 -12.36
C TRP A 38 -16.41 -0.47 -13.31
N VAL A 39 -15.14 -0.84 -13.15
CA VAL A 39 -14.02 -0.34 -13.95
C VAL A 39 -13.39 -1.51 -14.71
N PRO A 40 -13.74 -1.71 -15.99
CA PRO A 40 -13.31 -2.87 -16.76
C PRO A 40 -11.80 -3.05 -16.85
N VAL A 41 -11.04 -1.95 -16.94
CA VAL A 41 -9.58 -1.99 -17.02
C VAL A 41 -8.90 -2.47 -15.73
N LEU A 42 -9.63 -2.50 -14.62
CA LEU A 42 -9.19 -3.05 -13.33
C LEU A 42 -9.87 -4.38 -13.00
N ASP A 43 -10.78 -4.86 -13.85
CA ASP A 43 -11.66 -6.01 -13.59
C ASP A 43 -12.31 -5.98 -12.19
N GLY A 44 -12.75 -4.79 -11.77
CA GLY A 44 -13.13 -4.56 -10.39
C GLY A 44 -14.10 -3.40 -10.17
N TRP A 45 -14.70 -3.41 -8.98
CA TRP A 45 -15.52 -2.31 -8.48
C TRP A 45 -14.64 -1.30 -7.73
N LEU A 46 -14.68 -0.04 -8.13
CA LEU A 46 -14.11 1.05 -7.35
C LEU A 46 -15.18 1.66 -6.44
N VAL A 47 -14.92 1.62 -5.13
CA VAL A 47 -15.70 2.31 -4.10
C VAL A 47 -14.91 3.52 -3.64
N THR A 48 -15.46 4.72 -3.86
CA THR A 48 -14.67 5.95 -3.74
C THR A 48 -15.18 6.91 -2.67
N ARG A 49 -16.46 6.83 -2.28
CA ARG A 49 -17.04 7.67 -1.23
C ARG A 49 -16.70 7.12 0.15
N ARG A 50 -16.26 8.00 1.06
CA ARG A 50 -15.69 7.63 2.37
C ARG A 50 -16.59 6.73 3.21
N ASP A 51 -17.87 7.07 3.32
CA ASP A 51 -18.87 6.29 4.07
C ASP A 51 -19.00 4.87 3.52
N LEU A 52 -19.07 4.72 2.19
CA LEU A 52 -19.14 3.42 1.53
C LEU A 52 -17.84 2.63 1.67
N CYS A 53 -16.68 3.27 1.56
CA CYS A 53 -15.40 2.60 1.83
C CYS A 53 -15.37 2.05 3.26
N ILE A 54 -15.81 2.85 4.25
CA ILE A 54 -15.85 2.41 5.66
C ILE A 54 -16.85 1.28 5.87
N GLU A 55 -18.01 1.33 5.21
CA GLU A 55 -19.00 0.24 5.24
C GLU A 55 -18.40 -1.06 4.73
N VAL A 56 -17.80 -1.04 3.53
CA VAL A 56 -17.12 -2.19 2.92
C VAL A 56 -16.02 -2.73 3.83
N MET A 57 -15.12 -1.87 4.32
CA MET A 57 -14.00 -2.27 5.18
C MET A 57 -14.42 -2.81 6.56
N ARG A 58 -15.67 -2.60 7.00
CA ARG A 58 -16.18 -3.08 8.29
C ARG A 58 -16.99 -4.37 8.18
N ASP A 59 -17.39 -4.76 6.98
CA ASP A 59 -18.24 -5.92 6.75
C ASP A 59 -17.44 -7.06 6.09
N ALA A 60 -16.46 -7.59 6.82
CA ALA A 60 -15.62 -8.71 6.37
C ALA A 60 -16.43 -9.99 6.05
N GLY A 61 -17.67 -10.10 6.54
CA GLY A 61 -18.56 -11.20 6.20
C GLY A 61 -19.13 -11.10 4.78
N ARG A 62 -19.24 -9.88 4.22
CA ARG A 62 -19.66 -9.66 2.82
C ARG A 62 -18.49 -9.35 1.89
N PHE A 63 -17.43 -8.73 2.41
CA PHE A 63 -16.27 -8.28 1.64
C PHE A 63 -15.00 -8.88 2.26
N THR A 64 -14.59 -10.04 1.74
CA THR A 64 -13.41 -10.77 2.21
C THR A 64 -12.12 -10.20 1.63
N VAL A 65 -11.03 -10.31 2.39
CA VAL A 65 -9.66 -10.07 1.91
C VAL A 65 -8.94 -11.37 1.51
N ASP A 66 -9.53 -12.52 1.84
CA ASP A 66 -9.04 -13.86 1.49
C ASP A 66 -9.38 -14.20 0.03
N ASP A 67 -8.86 -13.37 -0.89
CA ASP A 67 -9.00 -13.53 -2.33
C ASP A 67 -7.75 -14.21 -2.90
N PRO A 68 -7.87 -15.36 -3.61
CA PRO A 68 -6.73 -16.02 -4.23
C PRO A 68 -5.99 -15.15 -5.25
N ARG A 69 -6.62 -14.08 -5.77
CA ARG A 69 -6.00 -13.12 -6.69
C ARG A 69 -5.11 -12.08 -5.99
N PHE A 70 -5.08 -12.05 -4.66
CA PHE A 70 -4.26 -11.09 -3.92
C PHE A 70 -2.77 -11.36 -4.13
N SER A 71 -2.15 -10.59 -5.02
CA SER A 71 -0.79 -10.82 -5.52
C SER A 71 0.27 -10.85 -4.43
N THR A 72 0.14 -10.03 -3.38
CA THR A 72 1.06 -10.07 -2.25
C THR A 72 1.06 -11.44 -1.55
N ALA A 73 -0.10 -12.04 -1.28
CA ALA A 73 -0.15 -13.36 -0.66
C ALA A 73 0.35 -14.47 -1.57
N GLN A 74 0.23 -14.31 -2.90
CA GLN A 74 0.82 -15.24 -3.84
C GLN A 74 2.37 -15.21 -3.79
N VAL A 75 2.96 -14.02 -3.66
CA VAL A 75 4.43 -13.84 -3.66
C VAL A 75 5.06 -14.18 -2.31
N ILE A 76 4.53 -13.67 -1.20
CA ILE A 76 5.15 -13.79 0.14
C ILE A 76 4.41 -14.73 1.10
N GLY A 77 3.33 -15.37 0.63
CA GLY A 77 2.48 -16.25 1.41
C GLY A 77 1.36 -15.53 2.18
N PRO A 78 0.40 -16.29 2.75
CA PRO A 78 -0.72 -15.72 3.50
C PRO A 78 -0.25 -14.95 4.75
N SER A 79 -0.92 -13.83 5.03
CA SER A 79 -0.59 -12.95 6.16
C SER A 79 -1.83 -12.30 6.75
N MET A 80 -1.65 -11.45 7.77
CA MET A 80 -2.75 -10.64 8.32
C MET A 80 -3.41 -9.68 7.31
N LEU A 81 -2.83 -9.50 6.11
CA LEU A 81 -3.41 -8.69 5.05
C LEU A 81 -4.31 -9.48 4.08
N SER A 82 -4.29 -10.81 4.15
CA SER A 82 -4.91 -11.70 3.16
C SER A 82 -5.77 -12.81 3.78
N LEU A 83 -6.03 -12.71 5.08
CA LEU A 83 -6.76 -13.72 5.84
C LEU A 83 -7.88 -13.01 6.60
N ASP A 84 -8.97 -13.74 6.82
CA ASP A 84 -10.11 -13.29 7.62
C ASP A 84 -10.25 -14.08 8.93
N GLY A 85 -11.13 -13.60 9.80
CA GLY A 85 -11.60 -14.35 10.96
C GLY A 85 -10.50 -14.72 11.96
N ASP A 86 -10.42 -16.01 12.28
CA ASP A 86 -9.57 -16.54 13.36
C ASP A 86 -8.11 -16.60 12.93
N GLU A 87 -7.84 -16.95 11.68
CA GLU A 87 -6.48 -16.96 11.12
C GLU A 87 -5.91 -15.55 11.02
N HIS A 88 -6.72 -14.56 10.63
CA HIS A 88 -6.32 -13.15 10.72
C HIS A 88 -5.86 -12.78 12.14
N ARG A 89 -6.65 -13.12 13.17
CA ARG A 89 -6.30 -12.82 14.57
C ARG A 89 -5.03 -13.53 15.00
N ARG A 90 -4.87 -14.80 14.64
CA ARG A 90 -3.66 -15.59 14.90
C ARG A 90 -2.39 -14.91 14.35
N HIS A 91 -2.46 -14.34 13.14
CA HIS A 91 -1.33 -13.61 12.56
C HIS A 91 -1.13 -12.21 13.14
N ARG A 92 -2.22 -11.49 13.46
CA ARG A 92 -2.18 -10.09 13.91
C ARG A 92 -1.83 -9.93 15.38
N ASP A 93 -2.41 -10.75 16.26
CA ASP A 93 -2.36 -10.57 17.70
C ASP A 93 -0.94 -10.54 18.30
N PRO A 94 0.04 -11.33 17.81
CA PRO A 94 1.43 -11.24 18.26
C PRO A 94 2.05 -9.83 18.10
N PHE A 95 1.64 -9.07 17.08
CA PHE A 95 2.17 -7.74 16.79
C PHE A 95 1.34 -6.60 17.39
N ALA A 96 0.03 -6.84 17.58
CA ALA A 96 -0.95 -5.79 17.88
C ALA A 96 -0.63 -4.99 19.15
N ALA A 97 -0.09 -5.64 20.19
CA ALA A 97 0.24 -4.96 21.45
C ALA A 97 1.44 -4.01 21.30
N ALA A 98 2.52 -4.47 20.65
CA ALA A 98 3.74 -3.70 20.48
C ALA A 98 3.56 -2.47 19.58
N LEU A 99 2.59 -2.52 18.66
CA LEU A 99 2.28 -1.44 17.72
C LEU A 99 1.16 -0.49 18.20
N ARG A 100 0.72 -0.60 19.46
CA ARG A 100 -0.20 0.40 20.05
C ARG A 100 0.50 1.76 20.13
N SER A 101 -0.25 2.84 19.90
CA SER A 101 0.34 4.19 19.82
C SER A 101 1.11 4.61 21.08
N SER A 102 0.69 4.15 22.26
CA SER A 102 1.44 4.39 23.51
C SER A 102 2.79 3.67 23.52
N GLU A 103 2.80 2.39 23.16
CA GLU A 103 4.00 1.57 23.09
C GLU A 103 4.98 2.09 22.04
N VAL A 104 4.47 2.43 20.85
CA VAL A 104 5.30 2.96 19.77
C VAL A 104 5.97 4.26 20.19
N ARG A 105 5.22 5.19 20.80
CA ARG A 105 5.81 6.44 21.30
C ARG A 105 6.84 6.20 22.40
N GLN A 106 6.53 5.32 23.35
CA GLN A 106 7.45 5.03 24.45
C GLN A 106 8.75 4.39 23.97
N ARG A 107 8.67 3.44 23.03
CA ARG A 107 9.81 2.62 22.60
C ARG A 107 10.64 3.29 21.51
N PHE A 108 9.99 3.95 20.54
CA PHE A 108 10.67 4.35 19.29
C PHE A 108 10.82 5.86 19.13
N ALA A 109 10.09 6.73 19.86
CA ALA A 109 10.13 8.17 19.59
C ALA A 109 11.55 8.76 19.68
N GLY A 110 12.31 8.41 20.72
CA GLY A 110 13.69 8.90 20.87
C GLY A 110 14.63 8.37 19.78
N GLN A 111 14.46 7.10 19.38
CA GLN A 111 15.27 6.50 18.32
C GLN A 111 14.97 7.12 16.94
N VAL A 112 13.69 7.31 16.63
CA VAL A 112 13.25 7.97 15.39
C VAL A 112 13.78 9.40 15.34
N GLU A 113 13.72 10.15 16.45
CA GLU A 113 14.30 11.50 16.52
C GLU A 113 15.81 11.48 16.28
N ALA A 114 16.55 10.56 16.90
CA ALA A 114 17.99 10.44 16.73
C ALA A 114 18.36 10.10 15.28
N ILE A 115 17.65 9.17 14.63
CA ILE A 115 17.86 8.81 13.22
C ILE A 115 17.58 10.03 12.32
N ALA A 116 16.45 10.72 12.53
CA ALA A 116 16.08 11.87 11.74
C ALA A 116 17.09 13.01 11.87
N ARG A 117 17.54 13.30 13.09
CA ARG A 117 18.57 14.32 13.36
C ARG A 117 19.89 13.97 12.69
N GLY A 118 20.35 12.72 12.82
CA GLY A 118 21.58 12.26 12.18
C GLY A 118 21.55 12.43 10.66
N LEU A 119 20.44 12.04 10.01
CA LEU A 119 20.27 12.25 8.57
C LEU A 119 20.30 13.74 8.18
N VAL A 120 19.65 14.61 8.95
CA VAL A 120 19.68 16.05 8.69
C VAL A 120 21.09 16.62 8.87
N ASP A 121 21.82 16.21 9.90
CA ASP A 121 23.19 16.64 10.18
C ASP A 121 24.16 16.19 9.07
N GLU A 122 23.97 14.99 8.51
CA GLU A 122 24.73 14.47 7.35
C GLU A 122 24.50 15.31 6.08
N LEU A 123 23.26 15.79 5.87
CA LEU A 123 22.88 16.55 4.68
C LEU A 123 23.18 18.05 4.78
N ALA A 124 23.20 18.60 5.99
CA ALA A 124 23.34 20.04 6.23
C ALA A 124 24.55 20.69 5.53
N PRO A 125 25.76 20.09 5.49
CA PRO A 125 26.93 20.69 4.84
C PRO A 125 26.76 20.89 3.33
N ALA A 126 25.95 20.06 2.66
CA ALA A 126 25.73 20.15 1.22
C ALA A 126 24.83 21.33 0.83
N GLY A 127 24.03 21.85 1.77
CA GLY A 127 23.07 22.94 1.54
C GLY A 127 21.93 22.61 0.55
N ARG A 128 21.85 21.37 0.09
CA ARG A 128 20.84 20.84 -0.84
C ARG A 128 20.69 19.32 -0.66
N ALA A 129 19.51 18.80 -0.94
CA ALA A 129 19.20 17.37 -0.91
C ALA A 129 18.02 17.05 -1.84
N GLU A 130 17.98 15.84 -2.38
CA GLU A 130 16.78 15.24 -2.96
C GLU A 130 16.03 14.50 -1.85
N ILE A 131 14.93 15.08 -1.37
CA ILE A 131 14.27 14.65 -0.13
C ILE A 131 13.84 13.18 -0.15
N ARG A 132 13.50 12.60 -1.30
CA ARG A 132 13.07 11.21 -1.37
C ARG A 132 14.22 10.25 -1.10
N ARG A 133 15.33 10.39 -1.84
CA ARG A 133 16.51 9.51 -1.79
C ARG A 133 17.41 9.81 -0.60
N ASP A 134 17.55 11.09 -0.26
CA ASP A 134 18.55 11.52 0.72
C ASP A 134 17.97 11.54 2.15
N LEU A 135 16.65 11.65 2.32
CA LEU A 135 16.02 11.73 3.65
C LEU A 135 14.90 10.71 3.87
N ALA A 136 13.83 10.74 3.08
CA ALA A 136 12.60 9.98 3.36
C ALA A 136 12.82 8.46 3.29
N GLY A 137 13.47 7.98 2.22
CA GLY A 137 13.84 6.57 2.06
C GLY A 137 14.75 6.09 3.19
N PRO A 138 15.93 6.72 3.40
CA PRO A 138 16.84 6.35 4.49
C PRO A 138 16.19 6.39 5.87
N LEU A 139 15.36 7.38 6.17
CA LEU A 139 14.64 7.48 7.44
C LEU A 139 13.70 6.29 7.64
N ALA A 140 12.85 5.99 6.64
CA ALA A 140 11.89 4.90 6.72
C ALA A 140 12.60 3.55 6.94
N VAL A 141 13.67 3.28 6.19
CA VAL A 141 14.43 2.02 6.29
C VAL A 141 15.14 1.90 7.63
N ARG A 142 15.86 2.94 8.07
CA ARG A 142 16.56 2.93 9.37
C ARG A 142 15.59 2.73 10.53
N VAL A 143 14.40 3.33 10.47
CA VAL A 143 13.35 3.16 11.51
C VAL A 143 12.75 1.76 11.50
N VAL A 144 12.45 1.19 10.33
CA VAL A 144 11.92 -0.19 10.23
C VAL A 144 12.97 -1.21 10.65
N ALA A 145 14.22 -1.07 10.20
CA ALA A 145 15.32 -1.94 10.60
C ALA A 145 15.52 -1.91 12.12
N ALA A 146 15.48 -0.73 12.72
CA ALA A 146 15.49 -0.56 14.17
C ALA A 146 14.32 -1.25 14.86
N ALA A 147 13.09 -1.08 14.36
CA ALA A 147 11.90 -1.67 14.96
C ALA A 147 11.87 -3.21 14.85
N LEU A 148 12.53 -3.77 13.85
CA LEU A 148 12.64 -5.21 13.60
C LEU A 148 13.93 -5.83 14.17
N ASP A 149 14.75 -5.04 14.86
CA ASP A 149 16.06 -5.45 15.38
C ASP A 149 17.01 -6.02 14.30
N LEU A 150 16.89 -5.49 13.07
CA LEU A 150 17.75 -5.84 11.93
C LEU A 150 19.04 -5.00 11.93
N LEU A 151 19.59 -4.72 13.11
CA LEU A 151 20.68 -3.75 13.29
C LEU A 151 22.00 -4.20 12.63
N GLU A 152 22.14 -5.50 12.34
CA GLU A 152 23.30 -6.08 11.67
C GLU A 152 23.13 -6.20 10.14
N VAL A 153 21.95 -5.85 9.61
CA VAL A 153 21.68 -5.91 8.16
C VAL A 153 21.95 -4.55 7.54
N GLU A 154 22.80 -4.55 6.51
CA GLU A 154 23.02 -3.34 5.70
C GLU A 154 21.68 -2.81 5.14
N PRO A 155 21.34 -1.52 5.35
CA PRO A 155 20.08 -0.95 4.87
C PRO A 155 19.82 -1.16 3.38
N GLY A 156 20.89 -1.19 2.57
CA GLY A 156 20.81 -1.48 1.14
C GLY A 156 20.30 -2.90 0.82
N ALA A 157 20.59 -3.88 1.67
CA ALA A 157 20.09 -5.24 1.50
C ALA A 157 18.57 -5.32 1.76
N VAL A 158 18.09 -4.65 2.81
CA VAL A 158 16.65 -4.58 3.12
C VAL A 158 15.87 -3.90 2.01
N LEU A 159 16.42 -2.81 1.45
CA LEU A 159 15.86 -2.14 0.28
C LEU A 159 15.85 -3.05 -0.95
N GLY A 160 16.93 -3.78 -1.21
CA GLY A 160 17.00 -4.74 -2.32
C GLY A 160 15.92 -5.81 -2.24
N TRP A 161 15.70 -6.42 -1.06
CA TRP A 161 14.62 -7.39 -0.88
C TRP A 161 13.24 -6.76 -1.09
N TYR A 162 13.04 -5.52 -0.60
CA TYR A 162 11.78 -4.82 -0.81
C TYR A 162 11.51 -4.55 -2.30
N ASP A 163 12.52 -4.10 -3.05
CA ASP A 163 12.42 -3.86 -4.49
C ASP A 163 12.09 -5.16 -5.25
N GLU A 164 12.72 -6.28 -4.88
CA GLU A 164 12.43 -7.60 -5.46
C GLU A 164 10.98 -8.05 -5.19
N ILE A 165 10.50 -7.90 -3.95
CA ILE A 165 9.13 -8.24 -3.57
C ILE A 165 8.14 -7.36 -4.33
N VAL A 166 8.35 -6.04 -4.39
CA VAL A 166 7.47 -5.11 -5.12
C VAL A 166 7.43 -5.45 -6.60
N ALA A 167 8.58 -5.71 -7.22
CA ALA A 167 8.64 -6.09 -8.63
C ALA A 167 7.89 -7.41 -8.91
N ALA A 168 7.98 -8.40 -8.01
CA ALA A 168 7.23 -9.64 -8.13
C ALA A 168 5.72 -9.42 -7.97
N VAL A 169 5.30 -8.61 -6.99
CA VAL A 169 3.88 -8.27 -6.76
C VAL A 169 3.28 -7.53 -7.95
N ASP A 170 4.00 -6.59 -8.55
CA ASP A 170 3.58 -5.83 -9.73
C ASP A 170 3.37 -6.76 -10.95
N ARG A 171 4.33 -7.66 -11.21
CA ARG A 171 4.21 -8.67 -12.28
C ARG A 171 2.97 -9.54 -12.09
N VAL A 172 2.74 -10.06 -10.89
CA VAL A 172 1.57 -10.91 -10.60
C VAL A 172 0.27 -10.11 -10.75
N SER A 173 0.25 -8.85 -10.29
CA SER A 173 -0.95 -8.00 -10.38
C SER A 173 -1.38 -7.70 -11.81
N THR A 174 -0.44 -7.74 -12.76
CA THR A 174 -0.68 -7.56 -14.20
C THR A 174 -0.88 -8.87 -14.96
N GLY A 175 -0.97 -10.01 -14.24
CA GLY A 175 -1.25 -11.34 -14.81
C GLY A 175 -0.02 -12.17 -15.18
N GLY A 176 1.18 -11.77 -14.76
CA GLY A 176 2.42 -12.53 -14.94
C GLY A 176 2.61 -13.66 -13.92
N GLU A 177 3.60 -14.53 -14.17
CA GLU A 177 3.94 -15.65 -13.28
C GLU A 177 4.89 -15.26 -12.13
N ILE A 178 4.84 -16.04 -11.04
CA ILE A 178 5.76 -15.94 -9.91
C ILE A 178 7.07 -16.64 -10.30
N GLY A 179 8.02 -15.89 -10.82
CA GLY A 179 9.35 -16.38 -11.19
C GLY A 179 10.38 -15.26 -11.25
N PRO A 180 11.69 -15.60 -11.33
CA PRO A 180 12.70 -14.60 -11.64
C PRO A 180 12.34 -13.92 -12.96
N SER A 181 12.56 -12.61 -13.04
CA SER A 181 12.60 -11.92 -14.33
C SER A 181 13.59 -12.68 -15.21
N GLY A 182 13.17 -13.15 -16.38
CA GLY A 182 14.08 -13.74 -17.37
C GLY A 182 15.23 -12.80 -17.70
#